data_AF-A0A9E4HGN1-F1
#
_entry.id   AF-A0A9E4HGN1-F1
#
_cell.length_a   1.000
_cell.length_b   1.000
_cell.length_c   1.000
_cell.angle_alpha   90.00
_cell.angle_beta   90.00
_cell.angle_gamma   90.00
#
_symmetry.space_group_name_H-M   'P 1'
#
loop_
_entity.id
_entity.type
_entity.pdbx_description
1 polymer ?
#
loop_
_entity_poly.entity_id
_entity_poly.type
_entity_poly.pdbx_seq_one_letter_code
_entity_poly.pdbx_strand_id
1 'polypeptide(L)'
;MTYAKVFPGWTGTGSGLRWLVTGLLCAGFFLLAPPLGAQEAEDEAPPAKITPQERAALLGAVTGTKAGLKELNKLLTEGDAGPDQIKARAKGLLQQLKDAGFIEDATAMMTAADRIIQAAVTNVGGGARIVEFDPSAANFVPPKGVIALDFGPADGNLAEGFEKVTNNDPRIGGTAQSALQSIRRPGQEGLQSDGLIGVKTLKVPMTKSGRWRIILMTEAIGEGSSVSAPFGSTIIVNGVKITISEALPQDWVRVARLKQGERSVAQIVDPSKKASARFVGGIIILEVDIPGNVLEIDFDAEDETDGRTYLTGAIFEPTDQESILDLPPEAKEAVFSNERRLLAEADIGSTVAEVVAELVPEAGEEDIVELLDLPEPILEDEQLASPS
;
A
#
# COMPACT_ATOMS: atom_id res chain seq x y z
N MET A 1 27.76 46.67 -17.28
CA MET A 1 27.36 47.15 -18.62
C MET A 1 26.01 46.57 -18.93
N THR A 2 25.02 47.45 -18.94
CA THR A 2 23.58 47.22 -19.04
C THR A 2 23.19 47.02 -20.49
N TYR A 3 22.35 46.04 -20.82
CA TYR A 3 21.52 46.11 -22.02
C TYR A 3 20.12 45.54 -21.76
N ALA A 4 19.13 46.36 -22.06
CA ALA A 4 17.71 46.14 -21.91
C ALA A 4 17.01 46.42 -23.26
N LYS A 5 15.85 45.77 -23.44
CA LYS A 5 14.78 46.01 -24.44
C LYS A 5 15.13 45.67 -25.90
N VAL A 6 14.25 45.09 -26.72
CA VAL A 6 12.97 45.66 -27.20
C VAL A 6 12.03 44.53 -27.69
N PHE A 7 10.72 44.65 -27.39
CA PHE A 7 9.62 43.96 -28.08
C PHE A 7 8.90 44.97 -29.00
N PRO A 8 8.46 44.57 -30.22
CA PRO A 8 7.52 45.35 -31.01
C PRO A 8 6.07 44.84 -30.82
N GLY A 9 5.13 45.77 -30.74
CA GLY A 9 3.70 45.50 -30.60
C GLY A 9 2.95 45.37 -31.92
N TRP A 10 1.64 45.14 -31.82
CA TRP A 10 0.68 45.59 -32.82
C TRP A 10 -0.74 45.74 -32.24
N THR A 11 -1.55 46.47 -32.98
CA THR A 11 -2.62 47.38 -32.59
C THR A 11 -4.03 46.80 -32.79
N GLY A 12 -4.99 47.23 -31.97
CA GLY A 12 -6.41 46.98 -32.20
C GLY A 12 -7.30 47.93 -31.40
N THR A 13 -7.80 48.96 -32.09
CA THR A 13 -8.65 50.08 -31.64
C THR A 13 -10.11 49.68 -31.38
N GLY A 14 -10.79 50.36 -30.44
CA GLY A 14 -12.25 50.22 -30.31
C GLY A 14 -12.94 50.96 -29.16
N SER A 15 -12.81 52.28 -29.12
CA SER A 15 -13.83 53.30 -28.81
C SER A 15 -15.01 53.00 -27.85
N GLY A 16 -15.16 53.86 -26.82
CA GLY A 16 -16.49 54.43 -26.50
C GLY A 16 -16.82 54.73 -25.03
N LEU A 17 -16.61 55.99 -24.60
CA LEU A 17 -17.54 56.90 -23.89
C LEU A 17 -18.36 56.37 -22.66
N ARG A 18 -18.58 57.07 -21.53
CA ARG A 18 -18.47 58.49 -21.14
C ARG A 18 -18.82 58.64 -19.63
N TRP A 19 -17.98 59.38 -18.88
CA TRP A 19 -18.25 60.40 -17.82
C TRP A 19 -19.39 60.34 -16.78
N LEU A 20 -19.02 60.55 -15.49
CA LEU A 20 -19.46 61.57 -14.49
C LEU A 20 -18.86 61.19 -13.10
N VAL A 21 -17.91 61.88 -12.42
CA VAL A 21 -17.89 63.22 -11.74
C VAL A 21 -19.09 63.35 -10.78
N THR A 22 -19.04 63.59 -9.46
CA THR A 22 -18.26 64.53 -8.59
C THR A 22 -18.63 64.32 -7.11
N GLY A 23 -17.75 64.74 -6.17
CA GLY A 23 -18.12 65.42 -4.89
C GLY A 23 -18.30 64.55 -3.64
N LEU A 24 -17.39 64.55 -2.65
CA LEU A 24 -17.06 65.50 -1.56
C LEU A 24 -17.91 65.40 -0.28
N LEU A 25 -17.18 65.30 0.85
CA LEU A 25 -17.44 65.80 2.22
C LEU A 25 -18.55 65.15 3.07
N CYS A 26 -18.19 64.57 4.23
CA CYS A 26 -18.05 65.29 5.51
C CYS A 26 -17.67 64.35 6.67
N ALA A 27 -17.12 64.96 7.72
CA ALA A 27 -16.43 64.34 8.84
C ALA A 27 -17.33 63.91 10.00
N GLY A 28 -16.74 63.09 10.89
CA GLY A 28 -17.07 63.05 12.32
C GLY A 28 -17.73 61.77 12.79
N PHE A 29 -16.93 60.81 13.29
CA PHE A 29 -17.47 59.76 14.17
C PHE A 29 -16.62 59.58 15.42
N PHE A 30 -17.35 59.63 16.53
CA PHE A 30 -16.91 59.58 17.92
C PHE A 30 -16.44 58.17 18.28
N LEU A 31 -15.44 58.12 19.16
CA LEU A 31 -14.94 56.93 19.86
C LEU A 31 -16.05 56.25 20.68
N LEU A 32 -16.24 54.95 20.48
CA LEU A 32 -16.84 54.03 21.44
C LEU A 32 -16.10 52.68 21.34
N ALA A 33 -15.38 52.32 22.39
CA ALA A 33 -14.79 51.00 22.55
C ALA A 33 -15.90 49.95 22.77
N PRO A 34 -15.81 48.75 22.16
CA PRO A 34 -16.72 47.65 22.50
C PRO A 34 -16.36 47.09 23.89
N PRO A 35 -17.36 46.65 24.68
CA PRO A 35 -17.11 46.00 25.96
C PRO A 35 -16.45 44.64 25.76
N LEU A 36 -15.48 44.33 26.63
CA LEU A 36 -14.93 43.00 26.82
C LEU A 36 -16.01 42.01 27.25
N GLY A 37 -15.94 40.78 26.71
CA GLY A 37 -16.19 39.57 27.48
C GLY A 37 -17.58 38.96 27.37
N ALA A 38 -17.93 38.42 26.20
CA ALA A 38 -18.74 37.22 26.11
C ALA A 38 -17.85 36.14 25.47
N GLN A 39 -17.35 35.20 26.28
CA GLN A 39 -16.81 33.94 25.75
C GLN A 39 -17.99 33.23 25.09
N GLU A 40 -18.00 33.20 23.76
CA GLU A 40 -18.76 32.21 23.01
C GLU A 40 -18.28 30.85 23.50
N ALA A 41 -19.19 30.11 24.14
CA ALA A 41 -19.01 28.69 24.33
C ALA A 41 -18.83 28.11 22.93
N GLU A 42 -17.63 27.56 22.66
CA GLU A 42 -17.42 26.70 21.51
C GLU A 42 -18.46 25.59 21.63
N ASP A 43 -19.44 25.64 20.72
CA ASP A 43 -20.51 24.67 20.57
C ASP A 43 -19.81 23.34 20.21
N GLU A 44 -19.54 22.52 21.24
CA GLU A 44 -18.97 21.18 21.09
C GLU A 44 -19.82 20.44 20.06
N ALA A 45 -19.26 20.25 18.86
CA ALA A 45 -19.93 19.50 17.82
C ALA A 45 -20.36 18.14 18.40
N PRO A 46 -21.63 17.72 18.21
CA PRO A 46 -22.12 16.48 18.80
C PRO A 46 -21.19 15.32 18.37
N PRO A 47 -20.87 14.38 19.27
CA PRO A 47 -19.90 13.32 18.99
C PRO A 47 -20.30 12.61 17.71
N ALA A 48 -19.34 12.48 16.78
CA ALA A 48 -19.56 11.84 15.50
C ALA A 48 -20.17 10.45 15.72
N LYS A 49 -21.28 10.16 15.05
CA LYS A 49 -21.96 8.87 15.18
C LYS A 49 -21.05 7.75 14.69
N ILE A 50 -20.67 6.82 15.57
CA ILE A 50 -19.93 5.60 15.22
C ILE A 50 -20.70 4.84 14.15
N THR A 51 -20.04 4.57 13.02
CA THR A 51 -20.63 3.82 11.90
C THR A 51 -20.80 2.34 12.26
N PRO A 52 -21.68 1.59 11.57
CA PRO A 52 -21.83 0.15 11.79
C PRO A 52 -20.51 -0.64 11.64
N GLN A 53 -19.65 -0.22 10.72
CA GLN A 53 -18.36 -0.87 10.45
C GLN A 53 -17.34 -0.60 11.55
N GLU A 54 -17.20 0.66 12.00
CA GLU A 54 -16.36 1.00 13.16
C GLU A 54 -16.82 0.26 14.42
N ARG A 55 -18.14 0.16 14.63
CA ARG A 55 -18.69 -0.63 15.74
C ARG A 55 -18.30 -2.10 15.65
N ALA A 56 -18.33 -2.71 14.45
CA ALA A 56 -17.93 -4.10 14.26
C ALA A 56 -16.42 -4.29 14.53
N ALA A 57 -15.58 -3.37 14.06
CA ALA A 57 -14.14 -3.36 14.31
C ALA A 57 -13.82 -3.21 15.81
N LEU A 58 -14.47 -2.28 16.50
CA LEU A 58 -14.33 -2.09 17.95
C LEU A 58 -14.76 -3.34 18.72
N LEU A 59 -15.92 -3.93 18.40
CA LEU A 59 -16.35 -5.18 19.03
C LEU A 59 -15.36 -6.31 18.76
N GLY A 60 -14.75 -6.33 17.58
CA GLY A 60 -13.67 -7.25 17.24
C GLY A 60 -12.43 -7.07 18.12
N ALA A 61 -12.00 -5.82 18.32
CA ALA A 61 -10.91 -5.50 19.24
C ALA A 61 -11.23 -5.92 20.68
N VAL A 62 -12.45 -5.63 21.18
CA VAL A 62 -12.86 -6.01 22.54
C VAL A 62 -12.91 -7.53 22.73
N THR A 63 -13.54 -8.24 21.79
CA THR A 63 -13.78 -9.69 21.94
C THR A 63 -12.59 -10.55 21.55
N GLY A 64 -11.71 -10.07 20.66
CA GLY A 64 -10.57 -10.83 20.12
C GLY A 64 -10.98 -12.02 19.24
N THR A 65 -12.24 -12.08 18.80
CA THR A 65 -12.72 -13.18 17.94
C THR A 65 -12.11 -13.10 16.55
N LYS A 66 -11.84 -14.26 15.89
CA LYS A 66 -11.28 -14.29 14.53
C LYS A 66 -12.11 -13.44 13.55
N ALA A 67 -13.44 -13.55 13.61
CA ALA A 67 -14.34 -12.77 12.75
C ALA A 67 -14.27 -11.27 13.05
N GLY A 68 -14.23 -10.89 14.33
CA GLY A 68 -14.11 -9.48 14.71
C GLY A 68 -12.76 -8.87 14.35
N LEU A 69 -11.66 -9.61 14.52
CA LEU A 69 -10.34 -9.17 14.06
C LEU A 69 -10.28 -9.05 12.54
N LYS A 70 -11.02 -9.87 11.77
CA LYS A 70 -11.15 -9.70 10.32
C LYS A 70 -11.80 -8.37 9.97
N GLU A 71 -12.88 -7.98 10.64
CA GLU A 71 -13.54 -6.68 10.42
C GLU A 71 -12.65 -5.50 10.85
N LEU A 72 -11.88 -5.64 11.94
CA LEU A 72 -10.90 -4.64 12.35
C LEU A 72 -9.84 -4.43 11.26
N ASN A 73 -9.21 -5.51 10.78
CA ASN A 73 -8.21 -5.41 9.71
C ASN A 73 -8.81 -4.82 8.44
N LYS A 74 -10.00 -5.29 8.04
CA LYS A 74 -10.72 -4.77 6.87
C LYS A 74 -10.95 -3.27 6.96
N LEU A 75 -11.41 -2.76 8.10
CA LEU A 75 -11.60 -1.32 8.30
C LEU A 75 -10.26 -0.55 8.22
N LEU A 76 -9.20 -1.08 8.82
CA LEU A 76 -7.89 -0.42 8.77
C LEU A 76 -7.36 -0.33 7.34
N THR A 77 -7.52 -1.38 6.52
CA THR A 77 -6.96 -1.46 5.16
C THR A 77 -7.91 -1.04 4.03
N GLU A 78 -9.18 -0.74 4.34
CA GLU A 78 -10.20 -0.44 3.33
C GLU A 78 -9.77 0.65 2.34
N GLY A 79 -9.94 0.37 1.04
CA GLY A 79 -9.64 1.32 -0.04
C GLY A 79 -8.14 1.52 -0.29
N ASP A 80 -7.34 0.45 -0.12
CA ASP A 80 -5.87 0.49 -0.26
C ASP A 80 -5.21 1.53 0.67
N ALA A 81 -5.65 1.57 1.93
CA ALA A 81 -5.21 2.59 2.86
C ALA A 81 -3.69 2.57 3.05
N GLY A 82 -3.04 3.72 2.84
CA GLY A 82 -1.61 3.87 3.10
C GLY A 82 -1.29 3.97 4.59
N PRO A 83 0.01 3.95 4.96
CA PRO A 83 0.48 4.04 6.35
C PRO A 83 -0.21 5.11 7.20
N ASP A 84 -0.28 6.34 6.69
CA ASP A 84 -0.84 7.47 7.44
C ASP A 84 -2.35 7.35 7.63
N GLN A 85 -3.05 6.76 6.65
CA GLN A 85 -4.48 6.51 6.73
C GLN A 85 -4.79 5.42 7.75
N ILE A 86 -4.01 4.33 7.76
CA ILE A 86 -4.14 3.27 8.77
C ILE A 86 -3.87 3.83 10.17
N LYS A 87 -2.81 4.63 10.35
CA LYS A 87 -2.52 5.32 11.62
C LYS A 87 -3.68 6.20 12.07
N ALA A 88 -4.21 7.02 11.17
CA ALA A 88 -5.33 7.90 11.48
C ALA A 88 -6.60 7.10 11.87
N ARG A 89 -6.88 5.99 11.18
CA ARG A 89 -8.00 5.09 11.51
C ARG A 89 -7.79 4.40 12.85
N ALA A 90 -6.60 3.90 13.14
CA ALA A 90 -6.26 3.28 14.41
C ALA A 90 -6.42 4.28 15.57
N LYS A 91 -5.91 5.52 15.42
CA LYS A 91 -6.11 6.61 16.38
C LYS A 91 -7.59 6.92 16.59
N GLY A 92 -8.37 6.98 15.51
CA GLY A 92 -9.81 7.17 15.58
C GLY A 92 -10.53 6.06 16.35
N LEU A 93 -10.16 4.80 16.14
CA LEU A 93 -10.71 3.66 16.88
C LEU A 93 -10.34 3.69 18.36
N LEU A 94 -9.09 4.03 18.70
CA LEU A 94 -8.66 4.18 20.10
C LEU A 94 -9.46 5.29 20.82
N GLN A 95 -9.69 6.41 20.15
CA GLN A 95 -10.52 7.50 20.69
C GLN A 95 -11.98 7.06 20.87
N GLN A 96 -12.56 6.36 19.88
CA GLN A 96 -13.92 5.83 19.99
C GLN A 96 -14.05 4.76 21.08
N LEU A 97 -13.00 3.95 21.30
CA LEU A 97 -12.96 2.95 22.37
C LEU A 97 -13.06 3.62 23.75
N LYS A 98 -12.40 4.76 23.94
CA LYS A 98 -12.52 5.62 25.14
C LYS A 98 -13.93 6.19 25.28
N ASP A 99 -14.40 6.88 24.24
CA ASP A 99 -15.61 7.71 24.32
C ASP A 99 -16.89 6.88 24.43
N ALA A 100 -16.90 5.69 23.84
CA ALA A 100 -18.09 4.86 23.80
C ALA A 100 -18.41 4.16 25.13
N GLY A 101 -17.49 4.19 26.10
CA GLY A 101 -17.69 3.55 27.41
C GLY A 101 -17.99 2.06 27.31
N PHE A 102 -17.55 1.39 26.24
CA PHE A 102 -17.83 -0.02 25.98
C PHE A 102 -17.25 -0.94 27.06
N ILE A 103 -16.25 -0.45 27.80
CA ILE A 103 -15.46 -1.23 28.72
C ILE A 103 -15.26 -0.41 30.01
N GLU A 104 -15.85 -0.87 31.10
CA GLU A 104 -15.66 -0.29 32.44
C GLU A 104 -14.34 -0.77 33.08
N ASP A 105 -13.83 -1.92 32.64
CA ASP A 105 -12.57 -2.51 33.11
C ASP A 105 -11.37 -1.99 32.31
N ALA A 106 -10.46 -1.30 33.00
CA ALA A 106 -9.22 -0.78 32.42
C ALA A 106 -8.39 -1.88 31.73
N THR A 107 -8.39 -3.10 32.27
CA THR A 107 -7.63 -4.23 31.69
C THR A 107 -8.17 -4.63 30.33
N ALA A 108 -9.49 -4.77 30.22
CA ALA A 108 -10.14 -5.07 28.95
C ALA A 108 -9.99 -3.92 27.93
N MET A 109 -9.96 -2.66 28.39
CA MET A 109 -9.71 -1.50 27.52
C MET A 109 -8.30 -1.53 26.94
N MET A 110 -7.29 -1.76 27.79
CA MET A 110 -5.90 -1.91 27.37
C MET A 110 -5.72 -3.10 26.41
N THR A 111 -6.38 -4.23 26.68
CA THR A 111 -6.34 -5.40 25.79
C THR A 111 -6.96 -5.09 24.41
N ALA A 112 -8.06 -4.35 24.37
CA ALA A 112 -8.70 -3.95 23.12
C ALA A 112 -7.85 -2.93 22.36
N ALA A 113 -7.25 -1.98 23.07
CA ALA A 113 -6.29 -1.03 22.50
C ALA A 113 -5.11 -1.76 21.88
N ASP A 114 -4.46 -2.68 22.62
CA ASP A 114 -3.33 -3.48 22.12
C ASP A 114 -3.69 -4.21 20.83
N ARG A 115 -4.88 -4.81 20.73
CA ARG A 115 -5.31 -5.45 19.47
C ARG A 115 -5.48 -4.48 18.30
N ILE A 116 -5.96 -3.26 18.54
CA ILE A 116 -6.03 -2.20 17.50
C ILE A 116 -4.62 -1.83 17.06
N ILE A 117 -3.71 -1.68 18.02
CA ILE A 117 -2.31 -1.33 17.80
C ILE A 117 -1.62 -2.43 16.98
N GLN A 118 -1.68 -3.68 17.42
CA GLN A 118 -1.11 -4.83 16.74
C GLN A 118 -1.68 -4.98 15.33
N ALA A 119 -2.99 -4.77 15.14
CA ALA A 119 -3.60 -4.77 13.82
C ALA A 119 -3.07 -3.61 12.94
N ALA A 120 -2.93 -2.40 13.48
CA ALA A 120 -2.38 -1.26 12.75
C ALA A 120 -0.92 -1.49 12.35
N VAL A 121 -0.07 -1.90 13.29
CA VAL A 121 1.33 -2.30 13.11
C VAL A 121 1.43 -3.34 12.00
N THR A 122 0.63 -4.41 12.09
CA THR A 122 0.60 -5.49 11.09
C THR A 122 0.21 -4.97 9.71
N ASN A 123 -0.75 -4.05 9.61
CA ASN A 123 -1.23 -3.57 8.31
C ASN A 123 -0.35 -2.48 7.69
N VAL A 124 0.21 -1.57 8.50
CA VAL A 124 1.14 -0.55 7.99
C VAL A 124 2.46 -1.17 7.61
N GLY A 125 2.99 -2.00 8.51
CA GLY A 125 4.29 -2.59 8.32
C GLY A 125 4.26 -3.81 7.41
N GLY A 126 3.15 -4.56 7.40
CA GLY A 126 2.99 -5.83 6.69
C GLY A 126 2.28 -5.76 5.34
N GLY A 127 1.71 -4.61 4.97
CA GLY A 127 0.81 -4.48 3.81
C GLY A 127 1.53 -4.26 2.48
N ALA A 128 1.70 -5.30 1.68
CA ALA A 128 2.00 -5.13 0.25
C ALA A 128 0.77 -4.56 -0.46
N ARG A 129 0.97 -3.60 -1.36
CA ARG A 129 -0.12 -2.98 -2.13
C ARG A 129 -0.03 -3.35 -3.59
N ILE A 130 -1.19 -3.41 -4.24
CA ILE A 130 -1.27 -3.70 -5.67
C ILE A 130 -1.04 -2.39 -6.43
N VAL A 131 0.00 -2.39 -7.24
CA VAL A 131 0.35 -1.31 -8.15
C VAL A 131 -0.16 -1.67 -9.54
N GLU A 132 -0.88 -0.76 -10.19
CA GLU A 132 -1.24 -0.87 -11.59
C GLU A 132 0.02 -1.10 -12.42
N PHE A 133 -0.02 -2.05 -13.35
CA PHE A 133 1.16 -2.48 -14.08
C PHE A 133 0.89 -2.53 -15.57
N ASP A 134 1.81 -1.90 -16.30
CA ASP A 134 1.88 -1.94 -17.74
C ASP A 134 3.02 -2.88 -18.19
N PRO A 135 2.68 -4.11 -18.62
CA PRO A 135 3.66 -5.04 -19.14
C PRO A 135 3.95 -4.84 -20.62
N SER A 136 3.45 -3.77 -21.27
CA SER A 136 3.56 -3.53 -22.73
C SER A 136 4.98 -3.20 -23.21
N ALA A 137 5.98 -3.74 -22.53
CA ALA A 137 7.35 -3.74 -22.95
C ALA A 137 7.57 -4.82 -24.04
N ALA A 138 7.16 -4.52 -25.27
CA ALA A 138 7.49 -5.34 -26.42
C ALA A 138 9.00 -5.61 -26.43
N ASN A 139 9.40 -6.88 -26.42
CA ASN A 139 10.79 -7.35 -26.39
C ASN A 139 11.55 -7.05 -25.08
N PHE A 140 10.86 -6.92 -23.94
CA PHE A 140 11.55 -6.96 -22.66
C PHE A 140 12.22 -8.32 -22.48
N VAL A 141 13.53 -8.30 -22.30
CA VAL A 141 14.33 -9.48 -21.96
C VAL A 141 14.91 -9.24 -20.57
N PRO A 142 14.60 -10.10 -19.58
CA PRO A 142 15.17 -10.02 -18.24
C PRO A 142 16.71 -9.96 -18.30
N PRO A 143 17.36 -9.06 -17.54
CA PRO A 143 18.81 -8.98 -17.52
C PRO A 143 19.43 -10.20 -16.82
N LYS A 144 20.74 -10.39 -16.99
CA LYS A 144 21.45 -11.51 -16.34
C LYS A 144 21.30 -11.46 -14.82
N GLY A 145 21.03 -12.60 -14.21
CA GLY A 145 20.88 -12.73 -12.77
C GLY A 145 19.46 -12.49 -12.25
N VAL A 146 18.54 -12.09 -13.14
CA VAL A 146 17.10 -12.05 -12.87
C VAL A 146 16.46 -13.37 -13.27
N ILE A 147 15.56 -13.88 -12.43
CA ILE A 147 14.71 -15.03 -12.74
C ILE A 147 13.35 -14.47 -13.13
N ALA A 148 12.81 -14.89 -14.27
CA ALA A 148 11.54 -14.40 -14.77
C ALA A 148 10.67 -15.59 -15.19
N LEU A 149 9.45 -15.64 -14.67
CA LEU A 149 8.51 -16.74 -14.85
C LEU A 149 7.26 -16.25 -15.57
N ASP A 150 6.84 -16.98 -16.60
CA ASP A 150 5.63 -16.76 -17.38
C ASP A 150 4.65 -17.89 -17.07
N PHE A 151 3.54 -17.55 -16.42
CA PHE A 151 2.54 -18.53 -15.97
C PHE A 151 1.48 -18.73 -17.04
N GLY A 152 1.23 -19.97 -17.45
CA GLY A 152 0.20 -20.22 -18.46
C GLY A 152 0.08 -21.67 -18.90
N PRO A 153 -0.76 -21.96 -19.89
CA PRO A 153 -0.85 -23.29 -20.48
C PRO A 153 0.44 -23.67 -21.22
N ALA A 154 0.69 -24.97 -21.36
CA ALA A 154 1.91 -25.50 -21.98
C ALA A 154 2.08 -25.11 -23.46
N ASP A 155 0.97 -24.87 -24.16
CA ASP A 155 0.91 -24.39 -25.54
C ASP A 155 0.68 -22.86 -25.62
N GLY A 156 0.84 -22.14 -24.50
CA GLY A 156 0.82 -20.69 -24.42
C GLY A 156 2.02 -20.04 -25.10
N ASN A 157 1.88 -18.79 -25.51
CA ASN A 157 3.04 -18.03 -25.96
C ASN A 157 3.98 -17.82 -24.77
N LEU A 158 5.30 -17.92 -25.01
CA LEU A 158 6.30 -17.65 -23.98
C LEU A 158 6.84 -16.24 -24.19
N ALA A 159 6.77 -15.40 -23.16
CA ALA A 159 7.44 -14.11 -23.13
C ALA A 159 8.96 -14.29 -23.27
N GLU A 160 9.61 -13.42 -24.05
CA GLU A 160 11.02 -13.57 -24.38
C GLU A 160 11.92 -13.49 -23.14
N GLY A 161 12.76 -14.51 -22.95
CA GLY A 161 13.67 -14.60 -21.80
C GLY A 161 13.03 -15.02 -20.48
N PHE A 162 11.72 -15.31 -20.47
CA PHE A 162 11.04 -15.92 -19.33
C PHE A 162 11.11 -17.44 -19.38
N GLU A 163 10.94 -18.08 -18.23
CA GLU A 163 10.74 -19.52 -18.11
C GLU A 163 9.24 -19.81 -18.03
N LYS A 164 8.74 -20.73 -18.87
CA LYS A 164 7.33 -21.13 -18.80
C LYS A 164 7.08 -21.94 -17.52
N VAL A 165 6.04 -21.56 -16.79
CA VAL A 165 5.50 -22.29 -15.64
C VAL A 165 4.08 -22.74 -15.99
N THR A 166 3.89 -24.05 -16.07
CA THR A 166 2.59 -24.65 -16.39
C THR A 166 1.91 -25.19 -15.14
N ASN A 167 0.64 -25.57 -15.23
CA ASN A 167 -0.11 -26.15 -14.11
C ASN A 167 0.44 -27.48 -13.56
N ASN A 168 1.42 -28.10 -14.22
CA ASN A 168 2.11 -29.31 -13.78
C ASN A 168 3.57 -29.05 -13.37
N ASP A 169 4.01 -27.79 -13.32
CA ASP A 169 5.39 -27.46 -12.96
C ASP A 169 5.66 -27.83 -11.48
N PRO A 170 6.76 -28.54 -11.18
CA PRO A 170 7.06 -28.97 -9.81
C PRO A 170 7.33 -27.81 -8.84
N ARG A 171 7.54 -26.60 -9.35
CA ARG A 171 7.72 -25.38 -8.54
C ARG A 171 6.42 -24.89 -7.94
N ILE A 172 5.26 -25.30 -8.44
CA ILE A 172 3.97 -24.81 -7.94
C ILE A 172 3.16 -25.93 -7.28
N GLY A 173 2.34 -25.55 -6.31
CA GLY A 173 1.40 -26.45 -5.65
C GLY A 173 0.01 -25.84 -5.48
N GLY A 174 -0.98 -26.72 -5.32
CA GLY A 174 -2.39 -26.41 -5.04
C GLY A 174 -3.05 -27.63 -4.40
N THR A 175 -4.00 -27.43 -3.49
CA THR A 175 -4.61 -28.49 -2.64
C THR A 175 -5.38 -29.57 -3.44
N ALA A 176 -5.65 -29.33 -4.71
CA ALA A 176 -6.00 -30.36 -5.69
C ALA A 176 -5.53 -29.91 -7.09
N GLN A 177 -4.94 -30.79 -7.90
CA GLN A 177 -4.64 -30.48 -9.32
C GLN A 177 -5.87 -29.97 -10.10
N SER A 178 -7.10 -30.29 -9.66
CA SER A 178 -8.34 -29.76 -10.24
C SER A 178 -8.62 -28.28 -9.93
N ALA A 179 -7.93 -27.70 -8.94
CA ALA A 179 -8.04 -26.28 -8.59
C ALA A 179 -7.03 -25.40 -9.35
N LEU A 180 -5.91 -25.99 -9.81
CA LEU A 180 -4.93 -25.31 -10.66
C LEU A 180 -5.41 -25.29 -12.11
N GLN A 181 -5.72 -24.10 -12.62
CA GLN A 181 -6.29 -23.93 -13.95
C GLN A 181 -5.47 -22.95 -14.77
N SER A 182 -5.10 -23.34 -15.98
CA SER A 182 -4.54 -22.42 -16.96
C SER A 182 -5.65 -21.66 -17.67
N ILE A 183 -5.49 -20.35 -17.82
CA ILE A 183 -6.43 -19.48 -18.52
C ILE A 183 -5.73 -18.78 -19.68
N ARG A 184 -6.50 -18.54 -20.75
CA ARG A 184 -6.09 -17.71 -21.88
C ARG A 184 -6.98 -16.47 -21.94
N ARG A 185 -6.38 -15.34 -22.28
CA ARG A 185 -7.06 -14.05 -22.39
C ARG A 185 -7.07 -13.61 -23.86
N PRO A 186 -8.23 -13.70 -24.53
CA PRO A 186 -8.34 -13.24 -25.91
C PRO A 186 -7.97 -11.76 -26.02
N GLY A 187 -7.12 -11.42 -26.99
CA GLY A 187 -6.78 -10.02 -27.32
C GLY A 187 -5.70 -9.37 -26.47
N GLN A 188 -5.09 -10.10 -25.52
CA GLN A 188 -3.91 -9.64 -24.78
C GLN A 188 -2.63 -10.26 -25.37
N GLU A 189 -1.50 -9.56 -25.20
CA GLU A 189 -0.18 -9.98 -25.68
C GLU A 189 0.80 -10.17 -24.51
N GLY A 190 1.84 -10.99 -24.71
CA GLY A 190 2.90 -11.20 -23.72
C GLY A 190 2.40 -11.76 -22.38
N LEU A 191 2.90 -11.20 -21.28
CA LEU A 191 2.63 -11.61 -19.89
C LEU A 191 1.18 -11.39 -19.41
N GLN A 192 0.30 -10.91 -20.27
CA GLN A 192 -1.15 -10.76 -20.00
C GLN A 192 -2.00 -11.69 -20.87
N SER A 193 -1.38 -12.44 -21.79
CA SER A 193 -2.12 -13.31 -22.72
C SER A 193 -2.65 -14.59 -22.07
N ASP A 194 -2.06 -14.99 -20.95
CA ASP A 194 -2.40 -16.17 -20.18
C ASP A 194 -2.02 -16.03 -18.69
N GLY A 195 -2.39 -17.05 -17.90
CA GLY A 195 -2.12 -17.10 -16.47
C GLY A 195 -2.50 -18.45 -15.85
N LEU A 196 -2.16 -18.62 -14.58
CA LEU A 196 -2.60 -19.74 -13.73
C LEU A 196 -3.48 -19.23 -12.58
N ILE A 197 -4.66 -19.84 -12.42
CA ILE A 197 -5.52 -19.69 -11.25
C ILE A 197 -5.25 -20.81 -10.24
N GLY A 198 -5.32 -20.47 -8.95
CA GLY A 198 -5.35 -21.43 -7.84
C GLY A 198 -3.97 -21.81 -7.31
N VAL A 199 -2.94 -21.04 -7.63
CA VAL A 199 -1.58 -21.25 -7.12
C VAL A 199 -1.58 -20.99 -5.61
N LYS A 200 -1.29 -22.03 -4.81
CA LYS A 200 -1.20 -21.95 -3.35
C LYS A 200 0.22 -21.88 -2.86
N THR A 201 1.16 -22.51 -3.58
CA THR A 201 2.59 -22.47 -3.23
C THR A 201 3.41 -22.24 -4.48
N LEU A 202 4.51 -21.50 -4.35
CA LEU A 202 5.52 -21.27 -5.39
C LEU A 202 6.92 -21.41 -4.77
N LYS A 203 7.73 -22.31 -5.33
CA LYS A 203 9.11 -22.58 -4.92
C LYS A 203 10.06 -22.24 -6.04
N VAL A 204 10.91 -21.24 -5.84
CA VAL A 204 11.86 -20.76 -6.84
C VAL A 204 13.29 -21.04 -6.37
N PRO A 205 14.07 -21.86 -7.12
CA PRO A 205 15.49 -21.99 -6.88
C PRO A 205 16.19 -20.65 -7.14
N MET A 206 16.84 -20.12 -6.11
CA MET A 206 17.58 -18.87 -6.16
C MET A 206 19.05 -19.13 -6.49
N THR A 207 19.67 -18.23 -7.25
CA THR A 207 21.07 -18.36 -7.65
C THR A 207 22.06 -18.04 -6.52
N LYS A 208 21.64 -17.20 -5.56
CA LYS A 208 22.42 -16.79 -4.38
C LYS A 208 21.49 -16.45 -3.21
N SER A 209 22.00 -16.59 -2.00
CA SER A 209 21.41 -15.98 -0.80
C SER A 209 21.56 -14.45 -0.83
N GLY A 210 20.73 -13.75 -0.09
CA GLY A 210 20.77 -12.29 0.05
C GLY A 210 19.39 -11.65 -0.08
N ARG A 211 19.36 -10.34 -0.25
CA ARG A 211 18.11 -9.58 -0.37
C ARG A 211 17.63 -9.52 -1.82
N TRP A 212 16.40 -9.95 -2.04
CA TRP A 212 15.76 -10.02 -3.35
C TRP A 212 14.49 -9.19 -3.39
N ARG A 213 14.24 -8.58 -4.55
CA ARG A 213 12.97 -7.97 -4.91
C ARG A 213 12.15 -8.99 -5.70
N ILE A 214 10.95 -9.26 -5.19
CA ILE A 214 9.96 -10.15 -5.75
C ILE A 214 8.87 -9.28 -6.37
N ILE A 215 8.58 -9.52 -7.64
CA ILE A 215 7.54 -8.83 -8.39
C ILE A 215 6.57 -9.92 -8.85
N LEU A 216 5.40 -9.99 -8.23
CA LEU A 216 4.35 -10.93 -8.67
C LEU A 216 3.34 -10.18 -9.50
N MET A 217 2.93 -10.76 -10.63
CA MET A 217 2.07 -10.11 -11.62
C MET A 217 0.73 -10.83 -11.70
N THR A 218 -0.32 -10.03 -11.85
CA THR A 218 -1.68 -10.48 -12.08
C THR A 218 -2.35 -9.60 -13.12
N GLU A 219 -3.57 -9.94 -13.48
CA GLU A 219 -4.44 -9.14 -14.34
C GLU A 219 -5.86 -9.20 -13.80
N ALA A 220 -6.63 -8.11 -13.94
CA ALA A 220 -8.05 -8.12 -13.65
C ALA A 220 -8.77 -9.07 -14.63
N ILE A 221 -9.31 -10.15 -14.09
CA ILE A 221 -10.18 -11.07 -14.82
C ILE A 221 -11.56 -10.42 -14.89
N GLY A 222 -11.98 -10.02 -16.09
CA GLY A 222 -13.24 -9.31 -16.31
C GLY A 222 -14.50 -10.12 -15.99
N GLU A 223 -15.56 -9.39 -15.63
CA GLU A 223 -16.98 -9.73 -15.38
C GLU A 223 -17.30 -11.05 -14.62
N GLY A 224 -17.57 -10.89 -13.32
CA GLY A 224 -18.22 -11.89 -12.46
C GLY A 224 -17.72 -11.86 -11.02
N SER A 225 -16.45 -11.51 -10.84
CA SER A 225 -15.83 -11.30 -9.54
C SER A 225 -14.78 -10.22 -9.68
N SER A 226 -15.10 -9.02 -9.21
CA SER A 226 -14.11 -8.01 -8.84
C SER A 226 -13.22 -8.61 -7.76
N VAL A 227 -12.18 -9.36 -8.14
CA VAL A 227 -11.28 -9.98 -7.17
C VAL A 227 -10.43 -8.84 -6.59
N SER A 228 -10.87 -8.32 -5.45
CA SER A 228 -10.13 -7.29 -4.67
C SER A 228 -8.77 -7.80 -4.20
N ALA A 229 -8.58 -9.13 -4.18
CA ALA A 229 -7.41 -9.82 -3.66
C ALA A 229 -6.87 -10.88 -4.65
N PRO A 230 -6.34 -10.51 -5.84
CA PRO A 230 -5.87 -11.46 -6.86
C PRO A 230 -4.67 -12.31 -6.41
N PHE A 231 -4.02 -11.95 -5.30
CA PHE A 231 -2.95 -12.71 -4.66
C PHE A 231 -3.38 -13.37 -3.33
N GLY A 232 -4.67 -13.29 -2.98
CA GLY A 232 -5.14 -13.48 -1.61
C GLY A 232 -4.94 -12.23 -0.75
N SER A 233 -5.46 -12.26 0.48
CA SER A 233 -5.30 -11.18 1.47
C SER A 233 -4.02 -11.32 2.29
N THR A 234 -3.32 -12.45 2.16
CA THR A 234 -2.05 -12.72 2.82
C THR A 234 -1.19 -13.62 1.95
N ILE A 235 0.11 -13.37 1.95
CA ILE A 235 1.13 -14.29 1.47
C ILE A 235 2.15 -14.56 2.59
N ILE A 236 2.78 -15.72 2.55
CA ILE A 236 3.85 -16.09 3.47
C ILE A 236 5.09 -16.33 2.63
N VAL A 237 6.14 -15.52 2.85
CA VAL A 237 7.39 -15.62 2.11
C VAL A 237 8.48 -16.11 3.04
N ASN A 238 8.98 -17.34 2.82
CA ASN A 238 9.95 -18.00 3.70
C ASN A 238 9.55 -17.95 5.20
N GLY A 239 8.25 -18.10 5.50
CA GLY A 239 7.69 -18.03 6.85
C GLY A 239 7.32 -16.63 7.35
N VAL A 240 7.68 -15.57 6.62
CA VAL A 240 7.28 -14.19 6.95
C VAL A 240 5.90 -13.91 6.37
N LYS A 241 4.93 -13.66 7.25
CA LYS A 241 3.57 -13.30 6.85
C LYS A 241 3.51 -11.85 6.39
N ILE A 242 2.95 -11.63 5.21
CA ILE A 242 2.77 -10.32 4.56
C ILE A 242 1.29 -10.19 4.20
N THR A 243 0.63 -9.17 4.71
CA THR A 243 -0.75 -8.85 4.35
C THR A 243 -0.76 -8.17 2.98
N ILE A 244 -1.80 -8.39 2.18
CA ILE A 244 -1.99 -7.69 0.92
C ILE A 244 -3.23 -6.82 1.04
N SER A 245 -3.10 -5.53 0.73
CA SER A 245 -4.24 -4.63 0.70
C SER A 245 -5.23 -5.07 -0.36
N GLU A 246 -6.48 -5.28 0.05
CA GLU A 246 -7.57 -5.54 -0.87
C GLU A 246 -7.93 -4.25 -1.61
N ALA A 247 -7.71 -4.26 -2.92
CA ALA A 247 -7.92 -3.10 -3.77
C ALA A 247 -8.55 -3.54 -5.08
N LEU A 248 -9.64 -2.86 -5.45
CA LEU A 248 -10.23 -3.05 -6.77
C LEU A 248 -9.29 -2.45 -7.82
N PRO A 249 -9.29 -2.94 -9.08
CA PRO A 249 -8.38 -2.45 -10.11
C PRO A 249 -8.39 -0.93 -10.33
N GLN A 250 -9.54 -0.27 -10.11
CA GLN A 250 -9.64 1.18 -10.21
C GLN A 250 -8.93 1.96 -9.09
N ASP A 251 -8.61 1.28 -7.98
CA ASP A 251 -8.04 1.83 -6.75
C ASP A 251 -6.56 1.44 -6.59
N TRP A 252 -5.99 0.68 -7.53
CA TRP A 252 -4.56 0.34 -7.53
C TRP A 252 -3.68 1.58 -7.63
N VAL A 253 -2.52 1.54 -6.96
CA VAL A 253 -1.51 2.60 -7.00
C VAL A 253 -0.99 2.77 -8.43
N ARG A 254 -0.66 4.00 -8.85
CA ARG A 254 -0.33 4.36 -10.25
C ARG A 254 0.69 3.45 -10.94
N VAL A 255 0.55 3.38 -12.27
CA VAL A 255 1.29 2.56 -13.24
C VAL A 255 2.81 2.43 -13.01
N ALA A 256 3.23 1.23 -12.63
CA ALA A 256 4.59 0.72 -12.77
C ALA A 256 4.83 0.19 -14.19
N ARG A 257 6.07 0.33 -14.69
CA ARG A 257 6.47 -0.15 -16.02
C ARG A 257 7.75 -0.94 -15.97
N LEU A 258 7.91 -1.90 -16.88
CA LEU A 258 9.22 -2.48 -17.15
C LEU A 258 10.12 -1.45 -17.87
N LYS A 259 11.40 -1.40 -17.49
CA LYS A 259 12.44 -0.64 -18.18
C LYS A 259 13.57 -1.54 -18.67
N GLN A 260 14.23 -1.13 -19.75
CA GLN A 260 15.40 -1.80 -20.28
C GLN A 260 16.55 -0.78 -20.35
N GLY A 261 17.49 -0.87 -19.42
CA GLY A 261 18.44 0.21 -19.14
C GLY A 261 17.73 1.44 -18.57
N GLU A 262 18.20 2.65 -18.92
CA GLU A 262 17.60 3.91 -18.43
C GLU A 262 16.25 4.26 -19.07
N ARG A 263 15.77 3.48 -20.04
CA ARG A 263 14.52 3.77 -20.77
C ARG A 263 13.38 2.88 -20.28
N SER A 264 12.30 3.52 -19.82
CA SER A 264 11.00 2.86 -19.70
C SER A 264 10.56 2.35 -21.07
N VAL A 265 10.19 1.06 -21.19
CA VAL A 265 9.93 0.46 -22.51
C VAL A 265 8.66 1.05 -23.15
N ALA A 266 7.74 1.62 -22.36
CA ALA A 266 6.60 2.38 -22.89
C ALA A 266 7.02 3.66 -23.65
N GLN A 267 8.22 4.21 -23.42
CA GLN A 267 8.75 5.30 -24.26
C GLN A 267 9.29 4.80 -25.61
N ILE A 268 9.57 3.50 -25.72
CA ILE A 268 10.05 2.84 -26.94
C ILE A 268 8.85 2.44 -27.83
N VAL A 269 7.68 2.17 -27.24
CA VAL A 269 6.44 1.79 -27.93
C VAL A 269 5.50 3.00 -28.05
N ASP A 270 5.53 3.65 -29.22
CA ASP A 270 4.60 4.71 -29.70
C ASP A 270 4.05 5.71 -28.64
N PRO A 271 4.70 6.87 -28.45
CA PRO A 271 4.25 7.92 -27.52
C PRO A 271 2.88 8.53 -27.84
N SER A 272 2.26 8.18 -28.98
CA SER A 272 0.91 8.64 -29.36
C SER A 272 -0.22 7.78 -28.80
N LYS A 273 0.07 6.57 -28.28
CA LYS A 273 -0.89 5.79 -27.50
C LYS A 273 -1.03 6.42 -26.11
N LYS A 274 -2.02 7.30 -25.99
CA LYS A 274 -2.34 8.05 -24.76
C LYS A 274 -2.29 7.14 -23.52
N ALA A 275 -1.64 7.64 -22.47
CA ALA A 275 -1.68 7.17 -21.09
C ALA A 275 -3.08 7.23 -20.43
N SER A 276 -4.16 7.11 -21.21
CA SER A 276 -5.56 7.17 -20.78
C SER A 276 -6.26 5.81 -20.80
N ALA A 277 -5.59 4.76 -21.28
CA ALA A 277 -6.08 3.39 -21.09
C ALA A 277 -5.61 2.94 -19.70
N ARG A 278 -6.55 2.65 -18.79
CA ARG A 278 -6.22 1.92 -17.57
C ARG A 278 -5.63 0.57 -17.95
N PHE A 279 -4.51 0.22 -17.36
CA PHE A 279 -3.92 -1.09 -17.54
C PHE A 279 -4.70 -2.09 -16.69
N VAL A 280 -4.92 -3.27 -17.27
CA VAL A 280 -5.66 -4.34 -16.62
C VAL A 280 -4.71 -5.17 -15.73
N GLY A 281 -3.40 -4.90 -15.76
CA GLY A 281 -2.37 -5.61 -15.00
C GLY A 281 -2.14 -5.00 -13.62
N GLY A 282 -1.81 -5.84 -12.64
CA GLY A 282 -1.42 -5.44 -11.29
C GLY A 282 -0.17 -6.16 -10.85
N ILE A 283 0.64 -5.52 -10.00
CA ILE A 283 1.80 -6.13 -9.36
C ILE A 283 1.81 -5.89 -7.86
N ILE A 284 2.38 -6.83 -7.11
CA ILE A 284 2.91 -6.55 -5.78
C ILE A 284 4.44 -6.62 -5.83
N ILE A 285 5.09 -5.79 -5.01
CA ILE A 285 6.54 -5.68 -4.96
C ILE A 285 6.98 -5.87 -3.51
N LEU A 286 7.81 -6.89 -3.29
CA LEU A 286 8.29 -7.29 -1.97
C LEU A 286 9.80 -7.31 -1.96
N GLU A 287 10.44 -6.73 -0.94
CA GLU A 287 11.87 -6.88 -0.69
C GLU A 287 12.07 -7.76 0.54
N VAL A 288 12.68 -8.94 0.32
CA VAL A 288 12.84 -9.97 1.35
C VAL A 288 14.27 -10.49 1.38
N ASP A 289 14.72 -10.87 2.57
CA ASP A 289 16.00 -11.54 2.76
C ASP A 289 15.82 -13.05 2.60
N ILE A 290 16.61 -13.66 1.71
CA ILE A 290 16.59 -15.10 1.42
C ILE A 290 17.89 -15.70 1.98
N PRO A 291 17.86 -16.35 3.15
CA PRO A 291 19.07 -16.88 3.79
C PRO A 291 19.65 -18.09 3.06
N GLY A 292 18.85 -18.79 2.25
CA GLY A 292 19.25 -19.97 1.48
C GLY A 292 19.26 -19.74 -0.03
N ASN A 293 19.04 -20.82 -0.78
CA ASN A 293 18.96 -20.84 -2.24
C ASN A 293 17.55 -21.21 -2.74
N VAL A 294 16.53 -21.12 -1.89
CA VAL A 294 15.14 -21.37 -2.26
C VAL A 294 14.27 -20.25 -1.70
N LEU A 295 13.43 -19.71 -2.56
CA LEU A 295 12.32 -18.86 -2.18
C LEU A 295 11.04 -19.69 -2.15
N GLU A 296 10.33 -19.67 -1.04
CA GLU A 296 9.01 -20.28 -0.88
C GLU A 296 7.98 -19.19 -0.62
N ILE A 297 6.92 -19.17 -1.43
CA ILE A 297 5.79 -18.28 -1.29
C ILE A 297 4.53 -19.13 -1.15
N ASP A 298 3.84 -18.98 -0.03
CA ASP A 298 2.50 -19.53 0.19
C ASP A 298 1.46 -18.43 0.02
N PHE A 299 0.46 -18.66 -0.81
CA PHE A 299 -0.66 -17.77 -1.03
C PHE A 299 -1.83 -18.20 -0.14
N ASP A 300 -2.05 -17.47 0.94
CA ASP A 300 -3.14 -17.71 1.88
C ASP A 300 -4.43 -17.06 1.35
N ALA A 301 -4.95 -17.65 0.27
CA ALA A 301 -6.31 -17.41 -0.18
C ALA A 301 -7.21 -18.38 0.60
N GLU A 302 -7.93 -17.92 1.64
CA GLU A 302 -8.87 -18.77 2.40
C GLU A 302 -9.84 -19.50 1.44
N ASP A 303 -10.20 -20.74 1.80
CA ASP A 303 -10.87 -21.67 0.90
C ASP A 303 -12.26 -21.21 0.41
N GLU A 304 -12.45 -21.41 -0.89
CA GLU A 304 -13.69 -21.52 -1.68
C GLU A 304 -14.57 -20.29 -1.97
N THR A 305 -14.56 -19.19 -1.21
CA THR A 305 -15.53 -18.10 -1.47
C THR A 305 -14.94 -16.75 -1.91
N ASP A 306 -13.71 -16.40 -1.54
CA ASP A 306 -13.10 -15.12 -1.91
C ASP A 306 -11.73 -15.32 -2.57
N GLY A 307 -11.67 -15.15 -3.90
CA GLY A 307 -10.45 -14.92 -4.67
C GLY A 307 -9.46 -16.09 -4.74
N ARG A 308 -9.55 -16.92 -5.80
CA ARG A 308 -8.42 -17.80 -6.15
C ARG A 308 -7.27 -16.94 -6.65
N THR A 309 -6.06 -17.19 -6.15
CA THR A 309 -4.83 -16.55 -6.65
C THR A 309 -4.76 -16.65 -8.17
N TYR A 310 -4.47 -15.54 -8.85
CA TYR A 310 -4.27 -15.51 -10.29
C TYR A 310 -2.92 -14.88 -10.61
N LEU A 311 -2.00 -15.68 -11.14
CA LEU A 311 -0.66 -15.25 -11.53
C LEU A 311 -0.52 -15.29 -13.04
N THR A 312 0.00 -14.22 -13.62
CA THR A 312 0.36 -14.17 -15.05
C THR A 312 1.87 -14.15 -15.26
N GLY A 313 2.62 -13.58 -14.30
CA GLY A 313 4.06 -13.50 -14.34
C GLY A 313 4.67 -13.38 -12.95
N ALA A 314 5.96 -13.67 -12.84
CA ALA A 314 6.75 -13.29 -11.67
C ALA A 314 8.17 -12.94 -12.09
N ILE A 315 8.77 -11.97 -11.41
CA ILE A 315 10.18 -11.63 -11.58
C ILE A 315 10.86 -11.56 -10.22
N PHE A 316 12.05 -12.13 -10.14
CA PHE A 316 12.90 -12.15 -8.96
C PHE A 316 14.23 -11.53 -9.35
N GLU A 317 14.56 -10.40 -8.73
CA GLU A 317 15.80 -9.68 -8.99
C GLU A 317 16.56 -9.39 -7.68
N PRO A 318 17.90 -9.40 -7.70
CA PRO A 318 18.68 -8.95 -6.55
C PRO A 318 18.45 -7.46 -6.26
N THR A 319 18.40 -7.08 -4.98
CA THR A 319 18.28 -5.65 -4.59
C THR A 319 19.59 -4.88 -4.69
N ASP A 320 20.73 -5.57 -4.87
CA ASP A 320 22.05 -4.96 -5.09
C ASP A 320 22.25 -4.46 -6.53
N GLN A 321 21.19 -4.49 -7.35
CA GLN A 321 21.16 -4.01 -8.73
C GLN A 321 20.01 -3.03 -8.93
N GLU A 322 20.12 -2.21 -9.98
CA GLU A 322 19.02 -1.33 -10.37
C GLU A 322 17.79 -2.16 -10.73
N SER A 323 16.63 -1.79 -10.16
CA SER A 323 15.38 -2.50 -10.44
C SER A 323 15.04 -2.44 -11.92
N ILE A 324 14.47 -3.51 -12.48
CA ILE A 324 13.86 -3.48 -13.82
C ILE A 324 12.54 -2.71 -13.88
N LEU A 325 12.02 -2.24 -12.74
CA LEU A 325 10.81 -1.43 -12.67
C LEU A 325 11.15 0.06 -12.69
N ASP A 326 10.40 0.79 -13.50
CA ASP A 326 10.24 2.24 -13.39
C ASP A 326 9.00 2.51 -12.53
N LEU A 327 9.25 2.91 -11.27
CA LEU A 327 8.21 3.16 -10.27
C LEU A 327 8.00 4.67 -10.08
N PRO A 328 6.77 5.19 -10.27
CA PRO A 328 6.45 6.54 -9.84
C PRO A 328 6.60 6.67 -8.31
N PRO A 329 6.82 7.88 -7.76
CA PRO A 329 7.00 8.10 -6.33
C PRO A 329 5.92 7.43 -5.46
N GLU A 330 4.66 7.48 -5.89
CA GLU A 330 3.54 6.88 -5.17
C GLU A 330 3.64 5.35 -5.11
N ALA A 331 4.10 4.71 -6.19
CA ALA A 331 4.32 3.26 -6.24
C ALA A 331 5.58 2.84 -5.46
N LYS A 332 6.57 3.72 -5.31
CA LYS A 332 7.71 3.45 -4.44
C LYS A 332 7.26 3.27 -3.01
N GLU A 333 6.27 4.01 -2.53
CA GLU A 333 5.69 3.83 -1.19
C GLU A 333 4.87 2.52 -1.06
N ALA A 334 4.49 1.89 -2.17
CA ALA A 334 3.74 0.63 -2.20
C ALA A 334 4.64 -0.61 -2.07
N VAL A 335 5.96 -0.44 -2.21
CA VAL A 335 6.94 -1.52 -2.04
C VAL A 335 7.03 -1.93 -0.57
N PHE A 336 6.73 -3.20 -0.31
CA PHE A 336 6.95 -3.79 1.00
C PHE A 336 8.45 -4.04 1.22
N SER A 337 8.96 -3.68 2.40
CA SER A 337 10.31 -4.04 2.85
C SER A 337 10.34 -4.18 4.37
N ASN A 338 11.21 -5.05 4.89
CA ASN A 338 11.40 -5.22 6.33
C ASN A 338 11.80 -3.92 7.04
N GLU A 339 12.62 -3.08 6.39
CA GLU A 339 13.06 -1.80 6.96
C GLU A 339 11.89 -0.83 7.15
N ARG A 340 11.05 -0.68 6.12
CA ARG A 340 9.85 0.16 6.23
C ARG A 340 8.84 -0.39 7.23
N ARG A 341 8.73 -1.72 7.31
CA ARG A 341 7.95 -2.37 8.36
C ARG A 341 8.43 -1.88 9.72
N LEU A 342 9.70 -2.07 10.05
CA LEU A 342 10.26 -1.67 11.35
C LEU A 342 10.09 -0.18 11.64
N LEU A 343 10.30 0.70 10.65
CA LEU A 343 10.09 2.15 10.81
C LEU A 343 8.62 2.50 11.10
N ALA A 344 7.69 1.84 10.41
CA ALA A 344 6.27 2.02 10.65
C ALA A 344 5.82 1.49 12.02
N GLU A 345 6.36 0.35 12.44
CA GLU A 345 6.09 -0.24 13.76
C GLU A 345 6.55 0.69 14.88
N ALA A 346 7.75 1.28 14.74
CA ALA A 346 8.26 2.26 15.69
C ALA A 346 7.37 3.52 15.78
N ASP A 347 6.95 4.07 14.63
CA ASP A 347 6.13 5.29 14.58
C ASP A 347 4.69 5.07 15.09
N ILE A 348 4.11 3.89 14.83
CA ILE A 348 2.83 3.52 15.43
C ILE A 348 2.99 3.32 16.93
N GLY A 349 4.04 2.61 17.36
CA GLY A 349 4.34 2.39 18.77
C GLY A 349 4.41 3.70 19.56
N SER A 350 5.06 4.73 19.02
CA SER A 350 5.14 6.04 19.67
C SER A 350 3.79 6.76 19.72
N THR A 351 3.05 6.82 18.60
CA THR A 351 1.71 7.44 18.55
C THR A 351 0.75 6.80 19.54
N VAL A 352 0.90 5.50 19.71
CA VAL A 352 0.09 4.68 20.61
C VAL A 352 0.43 4.92 22.06
N ALA A 353 1.71 4.98 22.41
CA ALA A 353 2.15 5.31 23.75
C ALA A 353 1.61 6.69 24.19
N GLU A 354 1.59 7.67 23.28
CA GLU A 354 0.97 8.98 23.52
C GLU A 354 -0.52 8.86 23.84
N VAL A 355 -1.28 8.10 23.04
CA VAL A 355 -2.72 7.91 23.26
C VAL A 355 -2.97 7.17 24.59
N VAL A 356 -2.20 6.12 24.91
CA VAL A 356 -2.34 5.39 26.17
C VAL A 356 -2.05 6.29 27.37
N ALA A 357 -1.01 7.13 27.30
CA ALA A 357 -0.68 8.08 28.36
C ALA A 357 -1.82 9.11 28.59
N GLU A 358 -2.52 9.53 27.53
CA GLU A 358 -3.71 10.38 27.64
C GLU A 358 -4.93 9.66 28.22
N LEU A 359 -5.02 8.34 28.05
CA LEU A 359 -6.13 7.52 28.52
C LEU A 359 -6.00 7.14 30.00
N VAL A 360 -4.79 6.92 30.46
CA VAL A 360 -4.51 6.47 31.83
C VAL A 360 -3.49 7.41 32.49
N PRO A 361 -3.85 8.68 32.78
CA PRO A 361 -2.91 9.65 33.34
C PRO A 361 -2.41 9.28 34.75
N GLU A 362 -3.03 8.29 35.41
CA GLU A 362 -2.60 7.77 36.72
C GLU A 362 -1.67 6.54 36.63
N ALA A 363 -1.47 5.95 35.44
CA ALA A 363 -0.44 4.93 35.24
C ALA A 363 0.92 5.63 35.10
N GLY A 364 1.90 5.25 35.91
CA GLY A 364 3.25 5.81 35.78
C GLY A 364 3.88 5.46 34.43
N GLU A 365 4.82 6.25 33.93
CA GLU A 365 5.59 5.93 32.71
C GLU A 365 6.19 4.52 32.74
N GLU A 366 6.61 4.04 33.92
CA GLU A 366 7.12 2.67 34.11
C GLU A 366 6.05 1.60 33.88
N ASP A 367 4.80 1.84 34.31
CA ASP A 367 3.69 0.91 34.09
C ASP A 367 3.36 0.81 32.59
N ILE A 368 3.39 1.93 31.85
CA ILE A 368 3.05 1.96 30.41
C ILE A 368 4.09 1.20 29.56
N VAL A 369 5.38 1.32 29.88
CA VAL A 369 6.45 0.61 29.16
C VAL A 369 6.43 -0.88 29.47
N GLU A 370 6.21 -1.28 30.74
CA GLU A 370 6.09 -2.69 31.13
C GLU A 370 4.81 -3.34 30.57
N LEU A 371 3.73 -2.58 30.40
CA LEU A 371 2.45 -3.06 29.85
C LEU A 371 2.43 -3.25 28.33
N LEU A 372 3.18 -2.44 27.58
CA LEU A 372 3.13 -2.48 26.12
C LEU A 372 4.09 -3.49 25.48
N ASP A 373 4.95 -4.15 26.28
CA ASP A 373 5.98 -5.11 25.83
C ASP A 373 6.67 -4.65 24.52
N LEU A 374 6.89 -3.33 24.41
CA LEU A 374 7.47 -2.74 23.22
C LEU A 374 8.89 -3.28 23.13
N PRO A 375 9.31 -3.86 21.98
CA PRO A 375 10.67 -4.30 21.82
C PRO A 375 11.58 -3.10 22.10
N GLU A 376 12.51 -3.24 23.05
CA GLU A 376 13.51 -2.20 23.29
C GLU A 376 14.12 -1.88 21.93
N PRO A 377 14.17 -0.59 21.54
CA PRO A 377 14.77 -0.20 20.27
C PRO A 377 16.19 -0.77 20.28
N ILE A 378 16.49 -1.65 19.33
CA ILE A 378 17.83 -2.18 19.14
C ILE A 378 18.68 -1.00 18.70
N LEU A 379 19.22 -0.27 19.67
CA LEU A 379 20.31 0.66 19.45
C LEU A 379 21.51 -0.24 19.16
N GLU A 380 21.80 -0.43 17.87
CA GLU A 380 23.09 -1.01 17.49
C GLU A 380 24.17 -0.11 18.08
N ASP A 381 24.84 -0.60 19.12
CA ASP A 381 26.01 0.07 19.69
C ASP A 381 26.98 0.36 18.54
N GLU A 382 27.15 1.65 18.26
CA GLU A 382 28.15 2.17 17.35
C GLU A 382 29.51 1.66 17.85
N GLN A 383 30.01 0.57 17.26
CA GLN A 383 31.33 0.05 17.55
C GLN A 383 32.36 1.09 17.11
N LEU A 384 32.70 1.99 18.03
CA LEU A 384 33.87 2.84 18.00
C LEU A 384 35.11 1.94 18.12
N ALA A 385 35.46 1.25 17.05
CA ALA A 385 36.78 0.67 16.87
C ALA A 385 37.79 1.81 16.67
N SER A 386 38.39 2.26 17.76
CA SER A 386 39.63 3.06 17.72
C SER A 386 40.78 2.16 17.28
N PRO A 387 41.51 2.48 16.21
CA PRO A 387 42.72 1.73 15.86
C PRO A 387 43.87 2.12 16.79
N SER A 388 44.56 1.10 17.32
CA SER A 388 45.90 1.22 17.95
C SER A 388 46.98 0.83 16.97
#